data_AF-A0A0S3F5E9-F1
#
_entry.id   AF-A0A0S3F5E9-F1
#
_cell.length_a   1.000
_cell.length_b   1.000
_cell.length_c   1.000
_cell.angle_alpha   90.00
_cell.angle_beta   90.00
_cell.angle_gamma   90.00
#
_symmetry.space_group_name_H-M   'P 1'
#
loop_
_entity.id
_entity.type
_entity.pdbx_description
1 polymer ?
#
loop_
_entity_poly.entity_id
_entity_poly.type
_entity_poly.pdbx_seq_one_letter_code
_entity_poly.pdbx_strand_id
1 'polypeptide(L)' 'MIAATGRTHRAPVERDEPAGAQRSLDMFTDIAIARRHAFSLSRSLMVVTFVIAIGQHYGVITAEDADGSVAIVTEFDPFA' A
#
# COMPACT_ATOMS: atom_id res chain seq x y z
N MET A 1 62.87 -12.78 -19.35
CA MET A 1 61.78 -12.34 -20.24
C MET A 1 60.45 -12.65 -19.57
N ILE A 2 59.71 -11.57 -19.26
CA ILE A 2 58.29 -11.42 -18.88
C ILE A 2 57.81 -12.03 -17.54
N ALA A 3 57.50 -11.12 -16.60
CA ALA A 3 56.74 -11.33 -15.36
C ALA A 3 55.23 -11.18 -15.60
N ALA A 4 54.40 -11.93 -14.87
CA ALA A 4 52.95 -11.73 -14.84
C ALA A 4 52.38 -12.01 -13.43
N THR A 5 52.36 -10.97 -12.58
CA THR A 5 51.52 -10.92 -11.37
C THR A 5 50.20 -10.26 -11.76
N GLY A 6 49.15 -11.05 -11.94
CA GLY A 6 47.80 -10.54 -12.12
C GLY A 6 47.26 -9.95 -10.80
N ARG A 7 47.34 -8.62 -10.66
CA ARG A 7 46.56 -7.88 -9.65
C ARG A 7 45.15 -7.69 -10.18
N THR A 8 44.17 -8.42 -9.65
CA THR A 8 42.76 -8.04 -9.77
C THR A 8 42.40 -7.11 -8.61
N HIS A 9 42.50 -5.81 -8.87
CA HIS A 9 42.04 -4.76 -7.96
C HIS A 9 40.52 -4.61 -8.11
N ARG A 10 39.73 -5.43 -7.40
CA ARG A 10 38.29 -5.14 -7.24
C ARG A 10 38.12 -4.17 -6.08
N ALA A 11 37.74 -2.94 -6.40
CA ALA A 11 37.32 -1.95 -5.41
C ALA A 11 36.00 -2.40 -4.75
N PRO A 12 35.72 -1.99 -3.50
CA PRO A 12 34.42 -2.16 -2.88
C PRO A 12 33.38 -1.40 -3.70
N VAL A 13 32.27 -2.04 -4.03
CA VAL A 13 31.14 -1.37 -4.68
C VAL A 13 30.38 -0.65 -3.57
N GLU A 14 30.60 0.66 -3.40
CA GLU A 14 29.69 1.49 -2.61
C GLU A 14 28.33 1.47 -3.31
N ARG A 15 27.39 0.72 -2.72
CA ARG A 15 26.00 0.81 -3.11
C ARG A 15 25.49 2.12 -2.52
N ASP A 16 25.35 3.12 -3.38
CA ASP A 16 24.58 4.31 -3.07
C ASP A 16 23.13 3.84 -2.87
N GLU A 17 22.76 3.63 -1.60
CA GLU A 17 21.41 3.27 -1.21
C GLU A 17 20.47 4.37 -1.75
N PRO A 18 19.43 4.04 -2.53
CA PRO A 18 18.57 5.07 -3.09
C PRO A 18 17.95 5.87 -1.93
N ALA A 19 18.26 7.17 -1.93
CA ALA A 19 17.67 8.17 -1.05
C ALA A 19 16.15 8.19 -1.23
N GLY A 20 15.49 7.36 -0.45
CA GLY A 20 14.06 7.18 -0.45
C GLY A 20 13.76 6.28 0.71
N ALA A 21 13.94 6.81 1.93
CA ALA A 21 13.40 6.22 3.14
C ALA A 21 11.97 5.78 2.80
N GLN A 22 11.78 4.47 2.74
CA GLN A 22 10.50 3.82 2.60
C GLN A 22 9.62 4.46 3.67
N ARG A 23 8.77 5.42 3.28
CA ARG A 23 7.67 5.82 4.14
C ARG A 23 6.82 4.56 4.17
N SER A 24 7.02 3.73 5.19
CA SER A 24 5.98 2.84 5.67
C SER A 24 4.87 3.78 6.12
N LEU A 25 4.10 4.29 5.16
CA LEU A 25 2.80 4.88 5.41
C LEU A 25 2.06 3.80 6.16
N ASP A 26 1.72 4.07 7.42
CA ASP A 26 0.98 3.12 8.23
C ASP A 26 -0.25 2.73 7.41
N MET A 27 -0.37 1.43 7.10
CA MET A 27 -1.39 0.87 6.20
C MET A 27 -2.81 1.34 6.53
N PHE A 28 -3.06 1.61 7.82
CA PHE A 28 -4.33 2.05 8.35
C PHE A 28 -4.58 3.56 8.24
N THR A 29 -3.57 4.37 7.92
CA THR A 29 -3.70 5.83 7.79
C THR A 29 -3.69 6.31 6.35
N ASP A 30 -3.34 5.43 5.41
CA ASP A 30 -3.30 5.77 3.98
C ASP A 30 -4.64 5.47 3.29
N ILE A 31 -5.36 6.54 2.94
CA ILE A 31 -6.65 6.46 2.24
C ILE A 31 -6.54 5.81 0.85
N ALA A 32 -5.40 5.94 0.16
CA ALA A 32 -5.22 5.34 -1.16
C ALA A 32 -5.15 3.82 -1.06
N ILE A 33 -4.49 3.30 -0.02
CA ILE A 33 -4.45 1.87 0.29
C ILE A 33 -5.85 1.36 0.65
N ALA A 34 -6.57 2.06 1.53
CA ALA A 34 -7.93 1.68 1.92
C ALA A 34 -8.90 1.63 0.72
N ARG A 35 -8.86 2.65 -0.16
CA ARG A 35 -9.66 2.69 -1.40
C ARG A 35 -9.33 1.55 -2.35
N ARG A 36 -8.04 1.24 -2.52
CA ARG A 36 -7.61 0.11 -3.36
C ARG A 36 -8.15 -1.22 -2.84
N HIS A 37 -8.10 -1.42 -1.53
CA HIS A 37 -8.65 -2.63 -0.91
C HIS A 37 -10.17 -2.70 -1.04
N ALA A 38 -10.89 -1.61 -0.76
CA ALA A 38 -12.35 -1.55 -0.92
C ALA A 38 -12.77 -1.87 -2.37
N PHE A 39 -12.14 -1.22 -3.36
CA PHE A 39 -12.44 -1.50 -4.76
C PHE A 39 -12.15 -2.94 -5.18
N SER A 40 -11.04 -3.52 -4.71
CA SER A 40 -10.73 -4.93 -5.00
C SER A 40 -11.75 -5.86 -4.33
N LEU A 41 -12.12 -5.56 -3.09
CA LEU A 41 -13.02 -6.38 -2.29
C LEU A 41 -14.44 -6.36 -2.86
N SER A 42 -14.96 -5.19 -3.26
CA SER A 42 -16.29 -5.08 -3.85
C SER A 42 -16.43 -5.96 -5.10
N ARG A 43 -15.41 -5.96 -5.96
CA ARG A 43 -15.39 -6.79 -7.18
C ARG A 43 -15.18 -8.27 -6.90
N SER A 44 -14.41 -8.63 -5.89
CA SER A 44 -14.18 -10.04 -5.55
C SER A 44 -15.38 -10.69 -4.87
N LEU A 45 -16.05 -9.94 -3.99
CA LEU A 45 -17.20 -10.44 -3.22
C LEU A 45 -18.55 -10.13 -3.89
N MET A 46 -18.57 -9.28 -4.92
CA MET A 46 -19.80 -8.82 -5.57
C MET A 46 -20.79 -8.19 -4.57
N VAL A 47 -20.25 -7.37 -3.65
CA VAL A 47 -21.01 -6.61 -2.65
C VAL A 47 -20.54 -5.16 -2.63
N VAL A 48 -21.43 -4.22 -2.28
CA VAL A 48 -21.06 -2.83 -2.05
C VAL A 48 -20.13 -2.75 -0.82
N THR A 49 -19.03 -2.01 -0.97
CA THR A 49 -18.08 -1.77 0.13
C THR A 49 -17.89 -0.29 0.37
N PHE A 50 -17.63 0.07 1.61
CA PHE A 50 -17.37 1.43 2.04
C PHE A 50 -15.97 1.55 2.61
N VAL A 51 -15.30 2.65 2.26
CA VAL A 51 -14.18 3.16 3.05
C VAL A 51 -14.78 4.04 4.15
N ILE A 52 -14.44 3.74 5.40
CA ILE A 52 -14.88 4.50 6.58
C ILE A 52 -13.69 5.17 7.27
N ALA A 53 -13.94 6.29 7.96
CA ALA A 53 -12.97 6.93 8.83
C ALA A 53 -13.23 6.54 10.30
N ILE A 54 -12.16 6.17 11.00
CA ILE A 54 -12.15 5.81 12.42
C ILE A 54 -11.03 6.60 13.10
N GLY A 55 -11.36 7.76 13.67
CA GLY A 55 -10.36 8.67 14.23
C GLY A 55 -9.40 9.18 13.16
N GLN A 56 -8.14 8.74 13.19
CA GLN A 56 -7.11 9.05 12.18
C GLN A 56 -6.85 7.89 11.21
N HIS A 57 -7.63 6.82 11.30
CA HIS A 57 -7.48 5.61 10.51
C HIS A 57 -8.61 5.45 9.50
N TYR A 58 -8.36 4.61 8.50
CA TYR A 58 -9.31 4.18 7.50
C TYR A 58 -9.55 2.68 7.62
N GLY A 59 -10.83 2.29 7.51
CA GLY A 59 -11.28 0.91 7.46
C GLY A 59 -12.07 0.65 6.17
N VAL A 60 -12.25 -0.63 5.86
CA VAL A 60 -13.13 -1.09 4.79
C VAL A 60 -14.18 -2.00 5.40
N ILE A 61 -15.45 -1.72 5.12
CA ILE A 61 -16.60 -2.52 5.57
C ILE A 61 -17.51 -2.82 4.39
N THR A 62 -18.35 -3.85 4.50
CA THR A 62 -19.43 -4.08 3.53
C THR A 62 -20.64 -3.22 3.88
N ALA A 63 -21.59 -3.10 2.95
CA ALA A 63 -22.75 -2.26 3.17
C ALA A 63 -23.69 -2.76 4.28
N GLU A 64 -23.68 -4.06 4.58
CA GLU A 64 -24.47 -4.63 5.68
C GLU A 64 -23.96 -4.21 7.07
N ASP A 65 -22.67 -3.93 7.18
CA ASP A 65 -22.00 -3.51 8.42
C ASP A 65 -22.08 -1.99 8.64
N ALA A 66 -22.53 -1.23 7.63
CA ALA A 66 -22.66 0.21 7.74
C ALA A 66 -23.91 0.58 8.55
N ASP A 67 -23.70 1.28 9.66
CA ASP A 67 -24.75 1.91 10.43
C ASP A 67 -24.66 3.44 10.39
N GLY A 68 -25.60 4.13 11.02
CA GLY A 68 -25.61 5.60 11.07
C GLY A 68 -24.48 6.23 11.89
N SER A 69 -23.62 5.43 12.53
CA SER A 69 -22.53 5.90 13.40
C SER A 69 -21.17 5.96 12.71
N VAL A 70 -21.01 5.25 11.58
CA VAL A 70 -19.76 5.26 10.80
C VAL A 70 -19.69 6.43 9.81
N ALA A 71 -18.52 7.08 9.77
CA ALA A 71 -18.24 8.14 8.82
C ALA A 71 -17.78 7.55 7.48
N ILE A 72 -18.71 7.43 6.52
CA ILE A 72 -18.41 6.94 5.17
C ILE A 72 -17.62 8.00 4.39
N VAL A 73 -16.48 7.59 3.84
CA VAL A 73 -15.56 8.42 3.05
C VAL A 73 -15.75 8.19 1.56
N THR A 74 -15.95 6.95 1.14
CA THR A 74 -16.09 6.57 -0.26
C THR A 74 -16.86 5.26 -0.37
N GLU A 75 -17.75 5.15 -1.34
CA GLU A 75 -18.52 3.95 -1.68
C GLU A 75 -17.99 3.33 -2.97
N PHE A 76 -17.99 2.00 -3.01
CA PHE A 76 -17.68 1.21 -4.19
C PHE A 76 -18.76 0.16 -4.42
N ASP A 77 -19.57 0.38 -5.46
CA ASP A 77 -20.58 -0.55 -5.96
C ASP A 77 -19.99 -1.40 -7.11
N PRO A 78 -19.99 -2.74 -7.01
CA PRO A 78 -19.50 -3.61 -8.08
C PRO A 78 -20.46 -3.74 -9.28
N PHE A 79 -21.68 -3.19 -9.20
CA PHE A 79 -22.71 -3.28 -10.24
C PHE A 79 -22.94 -1.98 -11.03
N ALA A 80 -22.33 -0.87 -10.59
CA ALA A 80 -22.43 0.46 -11.23
C ALA A 80 -21.51 0.64 -12.44
#